data_AF-A0A0J7JVE8-F1
#
_entry.id   AF-A0A0J7JVE8-F1
#
_cell.length_a   1.000
_cell.length_b   1.000
_cell.length_c   1.000
_cell.angle_alpha   90.00
_cell.angle_beta   90.00
_cell.angle_gamma   90.00
#
_symmetry.space_group_name_H-M   'P 1'
#
loop_
_entity.id
_entity.type
_entity.pdbx_description
1 polymer ?
#
loop_
_entity_poly.entity_id
_entity_poly.type
_entity_poly.pdbx_seq_one_letter_code
_entity_poly.pdbx_strand_id
1 'polypeptide(L)'
;MPFTEYTLKLALSNFYVKLSMDLQFGAEVKQSTTGKLNAPEEVMIQVLTPNLAAVYWMPLKKLNCVAMNYEVHWILISDVFLLNNTRKGTSQH
;
A
#
# COMPACT_ATOMS: atom_id res chain seq x y z
N MET A 1 11.73 3.52 -10.99
CA MET A 1 10.27 3.34 -10.85
C MET A 1 10.05 2.17 -9.90
N PRO A 2 9.12 2.27 -8.94
CA PRO A 2 8.74 1.13 -8.12
C PRO A 2 8.00 0.10 -8.98
N PHE A 3 8.17 -1.18 -8.67
CA PHE A 3 7.49 -2.29 -9.36
C PHE A 3 7.79 -2.34 -10.87
N THR A 4 9.07 -2.26 -11.21
CA THR A 4 9.55 -2.36 -12.60
C THR A 4 10.50 -3.53 -12.71
N GLU A 5 10.26 -4.37 -13.73
CA GLU A 5 11.17 -5.45 -14.10
C GLU A 5 12.27 -4.91 -15.02
N TYR A 6 13.51 -5.20 -14.67
CA TYR A 6 14.69 -4.87 -15.45
C TYR A 6 15.37 -6.15 -15.90
N THR A 7 15.69 -6.21 -17.18
CA THR A 7 16.63 -7.17 -17.76
C THR A 7 18.01 -6.54 -17.77
N LEU A 8 18.94 -7.13 -17.03
CA LEU A 8 20.33 -6.72 -16.97
C LEU A 8 21.19 -7.68 -17.81
N LYS A 9 22.00 -7.11 -18.70
CA LYS A 9 23.01 -7.84 -19.49
C LYS A 9 24.38 -7.27 -19.18
N LEU A 10 25.26 -8.11 -18.66
CA LEU A 10 26.63 -7.74 -18.35
C LEU A 10 27.53 -8.18 -19.51
N ALA A 11 28.41 -7.30 -19.96
CA ALA A 11 29.47 -7.65 -20.90
C ALA A 11 30.79 -7.05 -20.44
N LEU A 12 31.88 -7.78 -20.69
CA LEU A 12 33.22 -7.32 -20.39
C LEU A 12 33.86 -6.75 -21.66
N SER A 13 34.41 -5.53 -21.58
CA SER A 13 35.12 -4.89 -22.69
C SER A 13 36.43 -4.30 -22.21
N ASN A 14 37.44 -4.38 -23.07
CA ASN A 14 38.66 -3.59 -22.96
C ASN A 14 38.87 -2.78 -24.26
N PHE A 15 39.95 -2.00 -24.32
CA PHE A 15 40.27 -1.18 -25.49
C PHE A 15 40.45 -2.00 -26.78
N TYR A 16 41.02 -3.19 -26.67
CA TYR A 16 41.28 -4.08 -27.82
C TYR A 16 40.00 -4.72 -28.37
N VAL A 17 39.06 -5.12 -27.50
CA VAL A 17 37.76 -5.64 -27.90
C VAL A 17 37.00 -4.57 -28.69
N LYS A 18 36.99 -3.32 -28.22
CA LYS A 18 36.28 -2.21 -28.89
C LYS A 18 36.76 -1.94 -30.33
N LEU A 19 38.01 -2.28 -30.65
CA LEU A 19 38.62 -2.03 -31.95
C LEU A 19 38.49 -3.20 -32.93
N SER A 20 38.18 -4.41 -32.46
CA SER A 20 38.36 -5.62 -33.28
C SER A 20 37.35 -6.75 -33.03
N MET A 21 36.52 -6.69 -31.99
CA MET A 21 35.59 -7.78 -31.64
C MET A 21 34.28 -7.25 -31.08
N ASP A 22 33.19 -7.98 -31.35
CA ASP A 22 31.88 -7.67 -30.79
C ASP A 22 31.81 -7.96 -29.28
N LEU A 23 30.96 -7.20 -28.59
CA LEU A 23 30.73 -7.33 -27.16
C LEU A 23 30.05 -8.67 -26.84
N GLN A 24 30.68 -9.49 -26.01
CA GLN A 24 30.11 -10.74 -25.53
C GLN A 24 29.35 -10.52 -24.22
N PHE A 25 28.05 -10.82 -24.22
CA PHE A 25 27.19 -10.70 -23.05
C PHE A 25 27.15 -12.01 -22.27
N GLY A 26 27.24 -11.92 -20.95
CA GLY A 26 27.01 -13.02 -20.03
C GLY A 26 25.52 -13.32 -19.83
N ALA A 27 25.22 -14.14 -18.82
CA ALA A 27 23.85 -14.54 -18.50
C ALA A 27 22.97 -13.33 -18.18
N GLU A 28 21.72 -13.40 -18.65
CA GLU A 28 20.71 -12.39 -18.36
C GLU A 28 20.23 -12.49 -16.92
N VAL A 29 20.17 -11.36 -16.22
CA VAL A 29 19.62 -11.28 -14.86
C VAL A 29 18.36 -10.45 -14.88
N LYS A 30 17.26 -11.04 -14.39
CA LYS A 30 15.99 -10.33 -14.20
C LYS A 30 15.91 -9.81 -12.78
N GLN A 31 15.75 -8.49 -12.62
CA GLN A 31 15.61 -7.85 -11.33
C GLN A 31 14.32 -7.05 -11.28
N SER A 32 13.49 -7.30 -10.26
CA SER A 32 12.28 -6.53 -10.02
C SER A 32 12.50 -5.55 -8.88
N THR A 33 12.20 -4.27 -9.10
CA THR A 33 12.24 -3.28 -8.02
C THR A 33 11.00 -3.41 -7.15
N THR A 34 11.17 -3.47 -5.83
CA THR A 34 10.02 -3.40 -4.92
C THR A 34 9.71 -1.93 -4.64
N GLY A 35 8.42 -1.59 -4.62
CA GLY A 35 7.95 -0.27 -4.19
C GLY A 35 7.35 -0.33 -2.79
N LYS A 36 7.45 0.77 -2.03
CA LYS A 36 6.63 0.92 -0.82
C LYS A 36 5.15 0.94 -1.23
N LEU A 37 4.32 0.18 -0.50
CA LEU A 37 2.87 0.28 -0.62
C LEU A 37 2.38 1.45 0.25
N ASN A 38 1.45 2.21 -0.30
CA ASN A 38 0.80 3.31 0.42
C ASN A 38 -0.46 2.81 1.14
N ALA A 39 -0.94 3.56 2.13
CA ALA A 39 -2.25 3.30 2.72
C ALA A 39 -3.39 3.64 1.72
N PRO A 40 -4.58 3.01 1.83
CA PRO A 40 -5.73 3.38 1.02
C PRO A 40 -6.05 4.88 1.15
N GLU A 41 -6.43 5.54 0.05
CA GLU A 41 -6.65 7.00 0.04
C GLU A 41 -7.90 7.41 0.85
N GLU A 42 -9.00 6.68 0.69
CA GLU A 42 -10.31 7.08 1.22
C GLU A 42 -10.89 5.94 2.06
N VAL A 43 -10.57 5.92 3.36
CA VAL A 43 -11.17 4.98 4.31
C VAL A 43 -12.42 5.64 4.90
N MET A 44 -13.57 5.04 4.66
CA MET A 44 -14.85 5.45 5.23
C MET A 44 -15.35 4.40 6.21
N ILE A 45 -15.89 4.85 7.35
CA ILE A 45 -16.47 3.98 8.36
C ILE A 45 -17.95 4.35 8.51
N GLN A 46 -18.82 3.36 8.38
CA GLN A 46 -20.25 3.51 8.60
C GLN A 46 -20.67 2.67 9.80
N VAL A 47 -21.15 3.31 10.85
CA VAL A 47 -21.73 2.61 12.02
C VAL A 47 -23.13 2.16 11.66
N LEU A 48 -23.36 0.84 11.68
CA LEU A 48 -24.66 0.24 11.35
C LEU A 48 -25.47 -0.03 12.62
N THR A 49 -24.82 -0.59 13.65
CA THR A 49 -25.38 -0.83 14.99
C THR A 49 -24.30 -0.54 16.05
N PRO A 50 -24.63 -0.48 17.35
CA PRO A 50 -23.64 -0.21 18.40
C PRO A 50 -22.44 -1.16 18.42
N ASN A 51 -22.56 -2.36 17.83
CA ASN A 51 -21.53 -3.39 17.76
C ASN A 51 -21.10 -3.75 16.32
N LEU A 52 -21.60 -3.05 15.30
CA LEU A 52 -21.30 -3.35 13.91
C LEU A 52 -21.00 -2.07 13.14
N ALA A 53 -19.84 -2.06 12.47
CA ALA A 53 -19.46 -1.02 11.54
C ALA A 53 -19.01 -1.67 10.22
N ALA A 54 -19.39 -1.04 9.11
CA ALA A 54 -18.85 -1.34 7.79
C ALA A 54 -17.68 -0.40 7.51
N VAL A 55 -16.58 -0.95 7.00
CA VAL A 55 -15.40 -0.18 6.60
C VAL A 55 -15.25 -0.31 5.10
N TYR A 56 -15.25 0.83 4.40
CA TYR A 56 -15.07 0.92 2.96
C TYR A 56 -13.75 1.62 2.67
N TRP A 57 -13.04 1.17 1.65
CA TRP A 57 -11.88 1.88 1.15
C TRP A 57 -11.75 1.76 -0.36
N MET A 58 -11.15 2.79 -0.96
CA MET A 58 -10.78 2.72 -2.37
C MET A 58 -9.47 1.94 -2.55
N PRO A 59 -9.38 1.06 -3.56
CA PRO A 59 -8.12 0.47 -3.96
C PRO A 59 -7.10 1.54 -4.34
N LEU A 60 -5.82 1.27 -4.07
CA LEU A 60 -4.74 2.18 -4.43
C LEU A 60 -4.67 2.35 -5.96
N LYS A 61 -4.69 3.59 -6.45
CA LYS A 61 -4.58 3.91 -7.89
C LYS A 61 -3.23 3.50 -8.51
N LYS A 62 -2.17 3.43 -7.70
CA LYS A 62 -0.84 2.92 -8.08
C LYS A 62 -0.51 1.69 -7.24
N LEU A 63 -0.76 0.51 -7.80
CA LEU A 63 -0.37 -0.76 -7.19
C LEU A 63 1.09 -1.05 -7.54
N ASN A 64 1.98 -0.93 -6.55
CA ASN A 64 3.38 -1.36 -6.69
C ASN A 64 3.54 -2.88 -6.44
N CYS A 65 2.52 -3.69 -6.73
CA CYS A 65 2.50 -5.14 -6.42
C CYS A 65 1.52 -5.93 -7.30
N VAL A 66 1.76 -7.24 -7.45
CA VAL A 66 0.89 -8.20 -8.18
C VAL A 66 -0.36 -8.56 -7.37
N ALA A 67 -0.24 -8.70 -6.06
CA ALA A 67 -1.32 -9.11 -5.16
C ALA A 67 -1.29 -8.26 -3.88
N MET A 68 -2.47 -7.87 -3.40
CA MET A 68 -2.63 -6.96 -2.26
C MET A 68 -3.63 -7.57 -1.28
N ASN A 69 -3.18 -7.76 -0.04
CA ASN A 69 -4.03 -8.14 1.09
C ASN A 69 -4.13 -6.94 2.03
N TYR A 70 -5.30 -6.75 2.64
CA TYR A 70 -5.54 -5.70 3.62
C TYR A 70 -5.68 -6.29 5.00
N GLU A 71 -5.02 -5.67 5.97
CA GLU A 71 -5.17 -5.97 7.39
C GLU A 71 -5.86 -4.79 8.08
N VAL A 72 -6.92 -5.07 8.82
CA VAL A 72 -7.71 -4.06 9.51
C VAL A 72 -7.51 -4.25 11.01
N HIS A 73 -6.93 -3.24 11.65
CA HIS A 73 -6.78 -3.19 13.11
C HIS A 73 -7.74 -2.16 13.70
N TRP A 74 -8.43 -2.53 14.77
CA TRP A 74 -9.24 -1.61 15.58
C TRP A 74 -8.80 -1.69 17.04
N ILE A 75 -8.87 -0.56 17.72
CA ILE A 75 -8.63 -0.46 19.16
C ILE A 75 -9.85 0.15 19.84
N LEU A 76 -10.21 -0.36 21.01
CA LEU A 76 -11.23 0.25 21.86
C LEU A 76 -10.58 1.40 22.63
N ILE A 77 -11.01 2.63 22.34
CA ILE A 77 -10.61 3.81 23.10
C ILE A 77 -11.66 4.01 24.19
N SER A 78 -11.40 3.53 25.40
CA SER A 78 -12.34 3.56 26.52
C SER A 78 -12.59 4.95 27.12
N ASP A 79 -11.96 6.02 26.61
CA ASP A 79 -11.98 7.34 27.24
C ASP A 79 -12.80 8.42 26.51
N VAL A 80 -13.46 8.10 25.40
CA VAL A 80 -14.50 9.01 24.86
C VAL A 80 -15.81 8.67 25.55
N PHE A 81 -15.98 9.21 26.76
CA PHE A 81 -17.31 9.50 27.27
C PHE A 81 -18.06 10.20 26.14
N LEU A 82 -19.05 9.53 25.56
CA LEU A 82 -20.08 10.18 24.77
C LEU A 82 -20.81 11.13 25.73
N LEU A 83 -20.25 12.32 25.93
CA LEU A 83 -20.89 13.45 26.60
C LEU A 83 -22.03 13.90 25.70
N ASN A 84 -23.11 13.13 25.67
CA ASN A 84 -24.38 13.58 25.13
C ASN A 84 -25.60 13.00 25.86
N ASN A 85 -25.39 12.45 27.06
CA ASN A 85 -26.47 12.11 27.97
C ASN A 85 -26.65 13.20 29.04
N THR A 86 -26.85 14.44 28.62
CA THR A 86 -27.49 15.47 29.47
C THR A 86 -28.75 15.97 28.77
N ARG A 87 -29.73 15.09 28.56
CA ARG A 87 -31.12 15.54 28.35
C ARG A 87 -31.74 15.80 29.72
N LYS A 88 -31.65 17.03 30.22
CA LYS A 88 -32.60 17.51 31.24
C LYS A 88 -33.91 17.84 30.53
N GLY A 89 -34.77 16.84 30.39
CA GLY A 89 -36.20 17.07 30.18
C GLY A 89 -36.87 17.12 31.56
N THR A 90 -37.12 18.31 32.09
CA THR A 90 -38.05 18.47 33.20
C THR A 90 -39.46 18.57 32.63
N SER A 91 -40.24 17.52 32.79
CA SER A 91 -41.70 17.54 32.71
C SER A 91 -42.22 17.08 34.06
N GLN A 92 -42.86 17.98 34.79
CA GLN A 92 -43.93 17.68 35.74
C GLN A 92 -44.94 18.83 35.74
N HIS A 93 -46.18 18.44 36.02
CA HIS A 93 -47.46 19.14 35.91
C HIS A 93 -47.54 20.55 36.49
#